data_AF-A0A2T0BL92-F1
#
_entry.id   AF-A0A2T0BL92-F1
#
_cell.length_a   1.000
_cell.length_b   1.000
_cell.length_c   1.000
_cell.angle_alpha   90.00
_cell.angle_beta   90.00
_cell.angle_gamma   90.00
#
_symmetry.space_group_name_H-M   'P 1'
#
loop_
_entity.id
_entity.type
_entity.pdbx_description
1 polymer ?
#
loop_
_entity_poly.entity_id
_entity_poly.type
_entity_poly.pdbx_seq_one_letter_code
_entity_poly.pdbx_strand_id
1 'polypeptide(L)'
;MEEHLGREKYVRLSDENKDYGNGYSPKNIRTSFGPVKVNVPRDRKSEFEPKIVKKYETVCSELDKKVIGLYARGMSVDDIKSEIDELYGVDISPAMISKITNKVMDTALAWQNRALNPIYGCSIF
;
A
#
# COMPACT_ATOMS: atom_id res chain seq x y z
N MET A 1 8.21 1.88 10.02
CA MET A 1 9.33 2.70 10.55
C MET A 1 9.83 2.15 11.88
N GLU A 2 8.95 1.68 12.75
CA GLU A 2 9.31 1.04 14.02
C GLU A 2 10.17 -0.21 13.85
N GLU A 3 9.91 -1.02 12.82
CA GLU A 3 10.77 -2.16 12.42
C GLU A 3 12.21 -1.70 12.08
N HIS A 4 12.35 -0.55 11.41
CA HIS A 4 13.67 -0.02 11.02
C HIS A 4 14.42 0.62 12.19
N LEU A 5 13.72 1.33 13.08
CA LEU A 5 14.32 1.90 14.29
C LEU A 5 14.43 0.88 15.44
N GLY A 6 13.86 -0.32 15.29
CA GLY A 6 13.82 -1.37 16.32
C GLY A 6 13.05 -0.98 17.59
N ARG A 7 12.14 -0.01 17.51
CA ARG A 7 11.44 0.54 18.69
C ARG A 7 10.13 1.25 18.34
N GLU A 8 9.26 1.27 19.34
CA GLU A 8 8.00 2.02 19.36
C GLU A 8 8.21 3.54 19.30
N LYS A 9 7.21 4.25 18.80
CA LYS A 9 7.16 5.71 18.76
C LYS A 9 7.35 6.33 20.15
N TYR A 10 8.12 7.43 20.22
CA TYR A 10 8.37 8.24 21.43
C TYR A 10 9.25 7.63 22.54
N VAL A 11 9.76 6.41 22.38
CA VAL A 11 10.76 5.86 23.31
C VAL A 11 12.04 6.72 23.28
N ARG A 12 12.76 6.84 24.40
CA ARG A 12 14.05 7.58 24.45
C ARG A 12 15.22 6.60 24.41
N LEU A 13 16.20 6.87 23.53
CA LEU A 13 17.47 6.13 23.49
C LEU A 13 18.48 6.77 24.45
N SER A 14 19.32 5.96 25.07
CA SER A 14 20.46 6.40 25.91
C SER A 14 21.76 6.56 25.11
N ASP A 15 21.93 5.82 24.01
CA ASP A 15 23.16 5.74 23.19
C ASP A 15 23.59 7.03 22.50
N GLU A 16 24.86 7.22 22.18
CA GLU A 16 25.31 8.44 21.46
C GLU A 16 24.86 8.49 20.00
N ASN A 17 24.57 7.33 19.38
CA ASN A 17 24.24 7.22 17.95
C ASN A 17 22.71 7.22 17.66
N LYS A 18 21.94 8.01 18.40
CA LYS A 18 20.47 8.02 18.35
C LYS A 18 19.96 8.47 16.99
N ASP A 19 18.99 7.73 16.46
CA ASP A 19 18.17 8.18 15.35
C ASP A 19 16.71 8.24 15.77
N TYR A 20 15.98 9.20 15.21
CA TYR A 20 14.61 9.51 15.56
C TYR A 20 13.79 9.76 14.30
N GLY A 21 12.51 9.40 14.33
CA GLY A 21 11.55 9.84 13.32
C GLY A 21 11.50 11.37 13.27
N ASN A 22 11.59 11.92 12.07
CA ASN A 22 11.56 13.35 11.77
C ASN A 22 10.35 13.69 10.89
N GLY A 23 9.17 13.26 11.33
CA GLY A 23 7.91 13.50 10.65
C GLY A 23 7.80 12.78 9.30
N TYR A 24 7.05 13.40 8.39
CA TYR A 24 6.71 12.84 7.09
C TYR A 24 7.07 13.81 5.96
N SER A 25 7.48 13.26 4.82
CA SER A 25 7.70 14.01 3.59
C SER A 25 6.58 13.71 2.59
N PRO A 26 5.89 14.72 2.05
CA PRO A 26 4.91 14.50 1.00
C PRO A 26 5.62 14.06 -0.28
N LYS A 27 5.05 13.08 -0.98
CA LYS A 27 5.55 12.58 -2.25
C LYS A 27 4.40 12.38 -3.24
N ASN A 28 4.58 12.90 -4.45
CA ASN A 28 3.68 12.64 -5.57
C ASN A 28 4.16 11.40 -6.33
N ILE A 29 3.33 10.38 -6.40
CA ILE A 29 3.60 9.12 -7.10
C ILE A 29 2.56 8.93 -8.19
N ARG A 30 2.96 8.45 -9.35
CA ARG A 30 2.09 8.03 -10.43
C ARG A 30 1.85 6.53 -10.27
N THR A 31 0.65 6.15 -9.90
CA THR A 31 0.24 4.75 -9.91
C THR A 31 -0.48 4.42 -11.21
N SER A 32 -0.84 3.15 -11.40
CA SER A 32 -1.58 2.68 -12.58
C SER A 32 -3.01 3.27 -12.66
N PHE A 33 -3.42 3.96 -11.59
CA PHE A 33 -4.76 4.53 -11.37
C PHE A 33 -4.74 6.08 -11.28
N GLY A 34 -3.56 6.70 -11.43
CA GLY A 34 -3.38 8.16 -11.51
C GLY A 34 -2.28 8.71 -10.59
N PRO A 35 -2.10 10.04 -10.55
CA PRO A 35 -1.20 10.68 -9.58
C PRO A 35 -1.80 10.64 -8.16
N VAL A 36 -0.95 10.36 -7.19
CA VAL A 36 -1.29 10.13 -5.79
C VAL A 36 -0.33 10.89 -4.91
N LYS A 37 -0.88 11.60 -3.91
CA LYS A 37 -0.11 12.18 -2.81
C LYS A 37 -0.04 11.17 -1.69
N VAL A 38 1.17 10.82 -1.28
CA VAL A 38 1.41 9.99 -0.10
C VAL A 38 2.36 10.70 0.85
N ASN A 39 2.20 10.46 2.15
CA ASN A 39 3.16 10.94 3.15
C ASN A 39 4.09 9.79 3.50
N VAL A 40 5.39 9.97 3.29
CA VAL A 40 6.41 8.95 3.56
C VAL A 40 7.13 9.33 4.85
N PRO A 41 7.30 8.43 5.83
CA PRO A 41 8.00 8.74 7.06
C PRO A 41 9.49 8.93 6.77
N ARG A 42 10.13 9.79 7.55
CA ARG A 42 11.57 10.06 7.41
C ARG A 42 12.25 10.01 8.76
N ASP A 43 13.45 9.48 8.79
CA ASP A 43 14.33 9.49 9.95
C ASP A 43 15.28 10.69 9.93
N ARG A 44 15.91 10.99 11.07
CA ARG A 44 16.76 12.17 11.20
C ARG A 44 18.08 11.98 10.45
N LYS A 45 18.59 10.75 10.38
CA LYS A 45 19.81 10.39 9.65
C LYS A 45 19.59 10.14 8.14
N SER A 46 18.33 10.07 7.70
CA SER A 46 17.95 9.75 6.32
C SER A 46 18.41 8.37 5.82
N GLU A 47 18.60 7.43 6.73
CA GLU A 47 18.95 6.02 6.52
C GLU A 47 17.72 5.13 6.24
N PHE A 48 16.50 5.61 6.55
CA PHE A 48 15.29 4.85 6.29
C PHE A 48 14.97 4.77 4.78
N GLU A 49 14.95 3.55 4.26
CA GLU A 49 14.51 3.27 2.89
C GLU A 49 13.12 2.60 2.87
N PRO A 50 12.09 3.27 2.33
CA PRO A 50 10.76 2.67 2.20
C PRO A 50 10.78 1.57 1.12
N LYS A 51 10.24 0.37 1.46
CA LYS A 51 10.24 -0.81 0.57
C LYS A 51 9.26 -0.70 -0.61
N ILE A 52 8.05 -0.18 -0.40
CA ILE A 52 7.01 -0.07 -1.46
C ILE A 52 7.24 1.13 -2.37
N VAL A 53 7.69 2.24 -1.78
CA VAL A 53 7.94 3.49 -2.48
C VAL A 53 9.42 3.80 -2.35
N LYS A 54 10.23 3.33 -3.30
CA LYS A 54 11.68 3.58 -3.22
C LYS A 54 11.98 5.07 -3.26
N LYS A 55 13.12 5.45 -2.69
CA LYS A 55 13.62 6.83 -2.79
C LYS A 55 13.74 7.21 -4.27
N TYR A 56 13.27 8.41 -4.63
CA TYR A 56 13.24 8.94 -6.01
C TYR A 56 12.30 8.23 -7.02
N GLU A 57 11.69 7.11 -6.67
CA GLU A 57 10.76 6.42 -7.56
C GLU A 57 9.41 7.15 -7.62
N THR A 58 9.04 7.68 -8.79
CA THR A 58 7.78 8.40 -8.99
C THR A 58 6.70 7.54 -9.62
N VAL A 59 6.96 6.28 -9.96
CA VAL A 59 5.97 5.35 -10.52
C VAL A 59 5.87 4.13 -9.62
N CYS A 60 4.70 3.81 -9.07
CA CYS A 60 4.55 2.67 -8.15
C CYS A 60 3.33 1.83 -8.52
N SER A 61 3.56 0.65 -9.10
CA SER A 61 2.53 -0.36 -9.37
C SER A 61 2.36 -1.37 -8.22
N GLU A 62 3.36 -1.49 -7.34
CA GLU A 62 3.36 -2.47 -6.25
C GLU A 62 2.37 -2.11 -5.13
N LEU A 63 2.20 -0.82 -4.85
CA LEU A 63 1.20 -0.33 -3.91
C LEU A 63 -0.22 -0.75 -4.34
N ASP A 64 -0.52 -0.62 -5.64
CA ASP A 64 -1.83 -1.01 -6.18
C ASP A 64 -2.11 -2.49 -5.95
N LYS A 65 -1.14 -3.37 -6.27
CA LYS A 65 -1.28 -4.82 -6.08
C LYS A 65 -1.51 -5.20 -4.62
N LYS A 66 -0.83 -4.51 -3.70
CA LYS A 66 -1.02 -4.73 -2.25
C LYS A 66 -2.42 -4.32 -1.80
N VAL A 67 -2.88 -3.13 -2.18
CA VAL A 67 -4.25 -2.66 -1.87
C VAL A 67 -5.29 -3.67 -2.39
N ILE A 68 -5.15 -4.13 -3.63
CA ILE A 68 -6.07 -5.12 -4.23
C ILE A 68 -6.02 -6.45 -3.46
N GLY A 69 -4.82 -6.92 -3.09
CA GLY A 69 -4.66 -8.15 -2.32
C GLY A 69 -5.23 -8.05 -0.89
N LEU A 70 -5.23 -6.88 -0.27
CA LEU A 70 -5.84 -6.66 1.04
C LEU A 70 -7.37 -6.59 0.92
N TYR A 71 -7.88 -5.89 -0.10
CA TYR A 71 -9.31 -5.84 -0.40
C TYR A 71 -9.89 -7.22 -0.75
N ALA A 72 -9.15 -8.03 -1.51
CA ALA A 72 -9.54 -9.40 -1.83
C ALA A 72 -9.63 -10.32 -0.60
N ARG A 73 -8.94 -9.99 0.49
CA ARG A 73 -9.07 -10.69 1.78
C ARG A 73 -10.29 -10.25 2.61
N GLY A 74 -11.06 -9.28 2.12
CA GLY A 74 -12.26 -8.78 2.80
C GLY A 74 -11.98 -7.71 3.86
N MET A 75 -10.81 -7.08 3.85
CA MET A 75 -10.53 -5.96 4.74
C MET A 75 -11.33 -4.72 4.34
N SER A 76 -11.77 -3.95 5.34
CA SER A 76 -12.45 -2.67 5.09
C SER A 76 -11.45 -1.64 4.56
N VAL A 77 -11.96 -0.55 3.95
CA VAL A 77 -11.11 0.53 3.44
C VAL A 77 -10.27 1.17 4.55
N ASP A 78 -10.83 1.30 5.76
CA ASP A 78 -10.13 1.84 6.92
C ASP A 78 -9.06 0.87 7.44
N ASP A 79 -9.35 -0.44 7.48
CA ASP A 79 -8.36 -1.45 7.90
C ASP A 79 -7.18 -1.51 6.92
N ILE A 80 -7.47 -1.46 5.61
CA ILE A 80 -6.43 -1.42 4.56
C ILE A 80 -5.53 -0.20 4.74
N LYS A 81 -6.11 0.96 5.10
CA LYS A 81 -5.34 2.17 5.37
C LYS A 81 -4.42 1.97 6.57
N SER A 82 -4.95 1.47 7.70
CA SER A 82 -4.17 1.23 8.92
C SER A 82 -3.03 0.25 8.67
N GLU A 83 -3.31 -0.87 8.01
CA GLU A 83 -2.34 -1.91 7.69
C GLU A 83 -1.20 -1.36 6.80
N ILE A 84 -1.53 -0.52 5.82
CA ILE A 84 -0.51 0.07 4.94
C ILE A 84 0.34 1.11 5.67
N ASP A 85 -0.26 1.91 6.56
CA ASP A 85 0.49 2.87 7.37
C ASP A 85 1.40 2.15 8.39
N GLU A 86 0.92 1.07 9.02
CA GLU A 86 1.70 0.32 10.00
C GLU A 86 2.89 -0.41 9.35
N LEU A 87 2.63 -1.23 8.33
CA LEU A 87 3.66 -2.04 7.69
C LEU A 87 4.64 -1.21 6.86
N TYR A 88 4.15 -0.16 6.20
CA TYR A 88 4.92 0.54 5.17
C TYR A 88 5.17 2.02 5.49
N GLY A 89 4.51 2.58 6.51
CA GLY A 89 4.62 3.98 6.91
C GLY A 89 3.98 4.94 5.92
N VAL A 90 3.21 4.44 4.94
CA VAL A 90 2.67 5.25 3.86
C VAL A 90 1.23 5.61 4.19
N ASP A 91 0.97 6.89 4.43
CA ASP A 91 -0.40 7.37 4.60
C ASP A 91 -1.06 7.53 3.22
N ILE A 92 -2.18 6.83 3.03
CA ILE A 92 -2.99 6.82 1.82
C ILE A 92 -4.43 7.25 2.17
N SER A 93 -5.00 8.14 1.37
CA SER A 93 -6.39 8.57 1.57
C SER A 93 -7.40 7.43 1.28
N PRO A 94 -8.47 7.27 2.07
CA PRO A 94 -9.55 6.29 1.80
C PRO A 94 -10.14 6.40 0.39
N ALA A 95 -10.32 7.63 -0.11
CA ALA A 95 -10.82 7.88 -1.46
C ALA A 95 -9.94 7.25 -2.55
N MET A 96 -8.63 7.15 -2.31
CA MET A 96 -7.70 6.48 -3.23
C MET A 96 -7.89 4.98 -3.22
N ILE A 97 -8.06 4.37 -2.04
CA ILE A 97 -8.32 2.94 -1.91
C ILE A 97 -9.61 2.60 -2.66
N SER A 98 -10.68 3.36 -2.46
CA SER A 98 -11.94 3.20 -3.20
C SER A 98 -11.77 3.34 -4.71
N LYS A 99 -10.93 4.28 -5.17
CA LYS A 99 -10.66 4.45 -6.61
C LYS A 99 -9.93 3.24 -7.22
N ILE A 100 -8.98 2.65 -6.48
CA ILE A 100 -8.25 1.45 -6.91
C ILE A 100 -9.22 0.27 -6.97
N THR A 101 -10.01 0.05 -5.91
CA THR A 101 -10.93 -1.10 -5.82
C THR A 101 -12.04 -1.02 -6.86
N ASN A 102 -12.62 0.15 -7.11
CA ASN A 102 -13.67 0.34 -8.13
C ASN A 102 -13.20 -0.08 -9.54
N LYS A 103 -11.96 0.24 -9.92
CA LYS A 103 -11.44 -0.15 -11.24
C LYS A 103 -11.17 -1.66 -11.35
N VAL A 104 -10.89 -2.33 -10.23
CA VAL A 104 -10.87 -3.81 -10.20
C VAL A 104 -12.27 -4.37 -10.34
N MET A 105 -13.28 -3.75 -9.75
CA MET A 105 -14.68 -4.15 -9.94
C MET A 105 -15.09 -4.08 -11.40
N ASP A 106 -14.67 -3.06 -12.15
CA ASP A 106 -14.92 -2.99 -13.60
C ASP A 106 -14.33 -4.20 -14.36
N THR A 107 -13.12 -4.62 -13.98
CA THR A 107 -12.45 -5.79 -14.56
C THR A 107 -13.17 -7.09 -14.17
N ALA A 108 -13.64 -7.18 -12.92
CA ALA A 108 -14.42 -8.31 -12.43
C ALA A 108 -15.77 -8.43 -13.15
N LEU A 109 -16.45 -7.31 -13.42
CA LEU A 109 -17.68 -7.28 -14.22
C LEU A 109 -17.44 -7.76 -15.66
N ALA A 110 -16.34 -7.33 -16.28
CA ALA A 110 -15.97 -7.84 -17.61
C ALA A 110 -15.71 -9.35 -17.59
N TRP A 111 -15.07 -9.86 -16.53
CA TRP A 111 -14.84 -11.30 -16.35
C TRP A 111 -16.15 -12.08 -16.12
N GLN A 112 -17.09 -11.53 -15.35
CA GLN A 112 -18.40 -12.14 -15.13
C GLN A 112 -19.21 -12.24 -16.43
N ASN A 113 -19.13 -11.23 -17.29
CA ASN A 113 -19.84 -11.18 -18.57
C ASN A 113 -19.12 -11.87 -19.72
N ARG A 114 -18.04 -12.62 -19.45
CA ARG A 114 -17.28 -13.31 -20.50
C ARG A 114 -18.14 -14.40 -21.14
N ALA A 115 -18.05 -14.55 -22.46
CA ALA A 115 -18.70 -15.64 -23.17
C ALA A 115 -18.19 -16.98 -22.64
N LEU A 116 -19.11 -17.83 -22.20
CA LEU A 116 -18.84 -19.18 -21.74
C LEU A 116 -18.85 -20.15 -22.92
N ASN A 117 -18.09 -21.23 -22.78
CA ASN A 117 -18.12 -22.30 -23.77
C ASN A 117 -19.47 -23.02 -23.69
N PRO A 118 -20.05 -23.46 -24.82
CA PRO A 118 -21.36 -24.07 -24.83
C PRO A 118 -21.41 -25.46 -24.16
N ILE A 119 -20.26 -26.13 -24.01
CA ILE A 119 -20.17 -27.46 -23.44
C ILE A 119 -19.19 -27.45 -22.26
N TYR A 120 -19.68 -27.87 -21.10
CA TYR A 120 -18.88 -28.13 -19.91
C TYR A 120 -19.07 -29.59 -19.51
N GLY A 121 -18.07 -30.42 -19.77
CA GLY A 121 -18.06 -31.81 -19.30
C GLY A 121 -17.77 -31.86 -17.81
N CYS A 122 -18.63 -32.54 -17.04
CA CYS A 122 -18.43 -32.89 -15.64
C CYS A 122 -18.17 -34.40 -15.58
N SER A 123 -16.93 -34.80 -15.27
CA SER A 123 -16.61 -36.21 -15.01
C SER A 123 -16.96 -36.51 -13.56
N ILE A 124 -18.07 -37.21 -13.35
CA ILE A 124 -18.46 -37.79 -12.07
C ILE A 124 -17.82 -39.17 -11.97
N PHE A 125 -16.88 -39.33 -11.04
CA PHE A 125 -16.30 -40.62 -10.64
C PHE A 125 -16.99 -41.12 -9.36
#